data_AF-A0A496NG73-F1
#
_entry.id   AF-A0A496NG73-F1
#
_cell.length_a   1.000
_cell.length_b   1.000
_cell.length_c   1.000
_cell.angle_alpha   90.00
_cell.angle_beta   90.00
_cell.angle_gamma   90.00
#
_symmetry.space_group_name_H-M   'P 1'
#
loop_
_entity.id
_entity.type
_entity.pdbx_description
1 polymer ?
#
loop_
_entity_poly.entity_id
_entity_poly.type
_entity_poly.pdbx_seq_one_letter_code
_entity_poly.pdbx_strand_id
1 'polypeptide(L)'
;MNVQMSDINTENKQSSSEPVHTSAQLLSQLGLKGTSLIASVSYHETQIPKQGMDLWLTKLPVTKKLTPFKNQYRQLDLDLSCVLLDDDVNVIKTIWFGDLGDNHTIYHLGDGLAGAKNFEEQLINQEEIHIRLPLLLEKIPKATYLLFFISSFYHHPLYQAKKGLIKLMDNEGNSLHKLSLSQLSKEASALLIYQLTKIDDEFLLSVPNIMLNSNNQNSKQFIKSLTDFAKNHVALEKSKNHISNLKSSNSQ
;
A
#
# COMPACT_ATOMS: atom_id res chain seq x y z
N MET A 1 34.06 16.43 55.56
CA MET A 1 33.23 17.49 54.96
C MET A 1 34.03 18.13 53.84
N ASN A 2 33.67 17.88 52.59
CA ASN A 2 34.16 18.60 51.41
C ASN A 2 33.12 18.46 50.28
N VAL A 3 32.90 19.56 49.57
CA VAL A 3 31.90 19.75 48.51
C VAL A 3 32.58 19.59 47.15
N GLN A 4 31.93 18.96 46.15
CA GLN A 4 31.91 19.48 44.77
C GLN A 4 30.85 18.85 43.86
N MET A 5 30.26 19.73 43.04
CA MET A 5 29.26 19.55 41.98
C MET A 5 29.73 18.69 40.79
N SER A 6 28.79 18.06 40.10
CA SER A 6 28.57 18.31 38.65
C SER A 6 27.27 17.66 38.17
N ASP A 7 26.46 18.46 37.49
CA ASP A 7 25.32 18.07 36.65
C ASP A 7 25.76 17.12 35.51
N ILE A 8 24.85 16.31 34.98
CA ILE A 8 24.64 16.05 33.53
C ILE A 8 23.38 15.19 33.34
N ASN A 9 22.35 15.87 32.83
CA ASN A 9 21.33 15.48 31.85
C ASN A 9 20.78 14.05 31.82
N THR A 10 19.50 13.95 32.23
CA THR A 10 18.47 13.10 31.62
C THR A 10 18.45 13.27 30.10
N GLU A 11 18.93 12.26 29.37
CA GLU A 11 18.65 12.13 27.94
C GLU A 11 17.17 11.73 27.75
N ASN A 12 16.40 12.71 27.29
CA ASN A 12 15.08 12.52 26.70
C ASN A 12 15.17 11.50 25.56
N LYS A 13 14.61 10.31 25.79
CA LYS A 13 14.30 9.34 24.74
C LYS A 13 13.09 9.87 23.97
N GLN A 14 13.33 10.80 23.06
CA GLN A 14 12.29 11.37 22.21
C GLN A 14 11.97 10.34 21.12
N SER A 15 10.85 9.64 21.29
CA SER A 15 10.26 8.81 20.24
C SER A 15 9.66 9.74 19.19
N SER A 16 10.38 9.98 18.10
CA SER A 16 9.83 10.61 16.90
C SER A 16 9.60 9.55 15.83
N SER A 17 8.45 8.87 15.91
CA SER A 17 7.89 8.14 14.78
C SER A 17 7.06 9.10 13.93
N GLU A 18 7.70 10.07 13.30
CA GLU A 18 7.09 10.72 12.15
C GLU A 18 7.38 9.85 10.91
N PRO A 19 6.39 9.61 10.03
CA PRO A 19 6.62 8.89 8.80
C PRO A 19 7.69 9.66 8.00
N VAL A 20 8.67 8.93 7.47
CA VAL A 20 9.65 9.49 6.54
C VAL A 20 8.88 10.00 5.32
N HIS A 21 8.57 11.29 5.28
CA HIS A 21 8.12 11.96 4.08
C HIS A 21 9.33 12.09 3.17
N THR A 22 9.55 11.11 2.31
CA THR A 22 10.45 11.28 1.18
C THR A 22 9.84 12.31 0.23
N SER A 23 10.64 13.29 -0.18
CA SER A 23 10.25 14.19 -1.28
C SER A 23 9.96 13.34 -2.51
N ALA A 24 8.92 13.72 -3.26
CA ALA A 24 8.59 13.05 -4.50
C ALA A 24 9.76 13.16 -5.49
N GLN A 25 10.06 12.08 -6.21
CA GLN A 25 11.21 12.01 -7.12
C GLN A 25 10.81 11.37 -8.44
N LEU A 26 11.42 11.80 -9.54
CA LEU A 26 11.22 11.18 -10.84
C LEU A 26 11.80 9.76 -10.83
N LEU A 27 11.16 8.84 -11.55
CA LEU A 27 11.65 7.45 -11.60
C LEU A 27 13.08 7.36 -12.14
N SER A 28 13.47 8.20 -13.10
CA SER A 28 14.86 8.30 -13.59
C SER A 28 15.85 8.70 -12.50
N GLN A 29 15.47 9.61 -11.59
CA GLN A 29 16.29 10.04 -10.46
C GLN A 29 16.46 8.92 -9.43
N LEU A 30 15.46 8.06 -9.29
CA LEU A 30 15.52 6.84 -8.48
C LEU A 30 16.29 5.70 -9.17
N GLY A 31 16.83 5.95 -10.37
CA GLY A 31 17.66 5.01 -11.11
C GLY A 31 16.86 3.90 -11.79
N LEU A 32 15.60 4.14 -12.17
CA LEU A 32 14.84 3.20 -13.02
C LEU A 32 15.67 2.84 -14.26
N LYS A 33 15.97 1.55 -14.44
CA LYS A 33 16.72 1.04 -15.60
C LYS A 33 15.82 0.28 -16.57
N GLY A 34 14.85 -0.45 -16.01
CA GLY A 34 13.86 -1.20 -16.77
C GLY A 34 12.77 -0.32 -17.38
N THR A 35 11.88 -0.95 -18.14
CA THR A 35 10.69 -0.33 -18.73
C THR A 35 9.41 -0.66 -17.98
N SER A 36 9.52 -1.50 -16.95
CA SER A 36 8.40 -1.93 -16.13
C SER A 36 8.65 -1.66 -14.66
N LEU A 37 7.58 -1.42 -13.93
CA LEU A 37 7.57 -1.36 -12.47
C LEU A 37 6.82 -2.57 -11.90
N ILE A 38 7.26 -3.01 -10.74
CA ILE A 38 6.65 -4.08 -9.97
C ILE A 38 6.49 -3.55 -8.55
N ALA A 39 5.25 -3.26 -8.16
CA ALA A 39 4.88 -3.04 -6.78
C ALA A 39 4.61 -4.41 -6.16
N SER A 40 5.27 -4.75 -5.05
CA SER A 40 5.13 -6.08 -4.46
C SER A 40 5.09 -6.07 -2.95
N VAL A 41 4.45 -7.09 -2.40
CA VAL A 41 4.45 -7.40 -0.96
C VAL A 41 4.95 -8.82 -0.77
N SER A 42 5.89 -8.98 0.16
CA SER A 42 6.27 -10.29 0.68
C SER A 42 6.12 -10.31 2.20
N TYR A 43 5.64 -11.42 2.75
CA TYR A 43 5.42 -11.56 4.19
C TYR A 43 5.38 -13.03 4.60
N HIS A 44 5.72 -13.31 5.86
CA HIS A 44 5.60 -14.66 6.42
C HIS A 44 4.15 -14.95 6.81
N GLU A 45 3.79 -16.23 6.76
CA GLU A 45 2.50 -16.69 7.24
C GLU A 45 2.26 -16.21 8.69
N THR A 46 1.17 -15.47 8.88
CA THR A 46 0.76 -14.96 10.18
C THR A 46 -0.66 -15.42 10.44
N GLN A 47 -0.87 -16.10 11.58
CA GLN A 47 -2.20 -16.42 12.07
C GLN A 47 -2.73 -15.30 12.98
N ILE A 48 -3.99 -14.93 12.79
CA ILE A 48 -4.69 -13.90 13.57
C ILE A 48 -5.95 -14.52 14.19
N PRO A 49 -6.27 -14.21 15.46
CA PRO A 49 -7.53 -14.64 16.05
C PRO A 49 -8.73 -14.08 15.30
N LYS A 50 -9.70 -14.94 15.00
CA LYS A 50 -11.01 -14.53 14.49
C LYS A 50 -11.71 -13.63 15.50
N GLN A 51 -12.53 -12.70 15.01
CA GLN A 51 -13.26 -11.74 15.83
C GLN A 51 -14.76 -11.75 15.48
N GLY A 52 -15.60 -11.21 16.36
CA GLY A 52 -17.03 -11.03 16.12
C GLY A 52 -17.78 -12.33 15.81
N MET A 53 -18.59 -12.30 14.73
CA MET A 53 -19.43 -13.42 14.31
C MET A 53 -18.59 -14.65 13.93
N ASP A 54 -17.43 -14.46 13.30
CA ASP A 54 -16.54 -15.55 12.90
C ASP A 54 -16.00 -16.31 14.12
N LEU A 55 -15.68 -15.60 15.21
CA LEU A 55 -15.31 -16.24 16.47
C LEU A 55 -16.51 -16.93 17.12
N TRP A 56 -17.70 -16.32 17.08
CA TRP A 56 -18.92 -16.92 17.63
C TRP A 56 -19.28 -18.24 16.92
N LEU A 57 -19.17 -18.29 15.59
CA LEU A 57 -19.42 -19.48 14.77
C LEU A 57 -18.51 -20.65 15.17
N THR A 58 -17.27 -20.39 15.62
CA THR A 58 -16.35 -21.45 16.08
C THR A 58 -16.79 -22.13 17.38
N LYS A 59 -17.70 -21.49 18.14
CA LYS A 59 -18.25 -21.99 19.41
C LYS A 59 -19.52 -22.81 19.25
N LEU A 60 -20.10 -22.87 18.04
CA LEU A 60 -21.32 -23.63 17.78
C LEU A 60 -21.05 -25.15 17.78
N PRO A 61 -21.96 -25.98 18.32
CA PRO A 61 -21.80 -27.43 18.34
C PRO A 61 -21.75 -27.99 16.92
N VAL A 62 -20.74 -28.83 16.65
CA VAL A 62 -20.48 -29.41 15.33
C VAL A 62 -21.54 -30.47 15.01
N THR A 63 -22.65 -30.07 14.41
CA THR A 63 -23.53 -31.02 13.72
C THR A 63 -22.84 -31.42 12.42
N LYS A 64 -22.54 -32.71 12.25
CA LYS A 64 -21.64 -33.36 11.27
C LYS A 64 -21.79 -33.01 9.77
N LYS A 65 -22.60 -32.01 9.36
CA LYS A 65 -22.78 -31.60 7.97
C LYS A 65 -22.79 -30.09 7.71
N LEU A 66 -22.65 -29.21 8.72
CA LEU A 66 -22.87 -27.76 8.53
C LEU A 66 -21.74 -26.82 8.97
N THR A 67 -20.69 -27.26 9.67
CA THR A 67 -19.61 -26.32 10.09
C THR A 67 -18.22 -26.99 10.14
N PRO A 68 -17.25 -26.60 9.26
CA PRO A 68 -15.92 -27.21 9.26
C PRO A 68 -14.90 -26.63 10.26
N PHE A 69 -15.20 -25.59 11.06
CA PHE A 69 -14.08 -24.81 11.66
C PHE A 69 -14.21 -24.55 13.17
N LYS A 70 -13.66 -25.46 13.98
CA LYS A 70 -13.23 -25.17 15.37
C LYS A 70 -12.00 -24.27 15.44
N ASN A 71 -11.32 -24.01 14.32
CA ASN A 71 -10.11 -23.19 14.33
C ASN A 71 -10.47 -21.73 14.65
N GLN A 72 -10.01 -21.24 15.80
CA GLN A 72 -10.19 -19.88 16.29
C GLN A 72 -9.29 -18.86 15.58
N TYR A 73 -8.34 -19.34 14.79
CA TYR A 73 -7.40 -18.53 14.03
C TYR A 73 -7.71 -18.59 12.54
N ARG A 74 -7.28 -17.55 11.82
CA ARG A 74 -7.26 -17.48 10.36
C ARG A 74 -5.92 -16.93 9.89
N GLN A 75 -5.59 -17.10 8.61
CA GLN A 75 -4.41 -16.48 8.04
C GLN A 75 -4.66 -14.99 7.81
N LEU A 76 -3.64 -14.18 8.08
CA LEU A 76 -3.56 -12.82 7.59
C LEU A 76 -3.42 -12.87 6.09
N ASP A 77 -4.32 -12.16 5.43
CA ASP A 77 -4.43 -12.05 4.00
C ASP A 77 -4.22 -10.56 3.67
N LEU A 78 -3.19 -10.29 2.87
CA LEU A 78 -2.78 -8.95 2.46
C LEU A 78 -2.94 -8.84 0.95
N ASP A 79 -3.59 -7.77 0.52
CA ASP A 79 -3.85 -7.48 -0.89
C ASP A 79 -3.09 -6.24 -1.34
N LEU A 80 -2.71 -6.23 -2.63
CA LEU A 80 -2.38 -5.01 -3.34
C LEU A 80 -3.54 -4.55 -4.23
N SER A 81 -3.68 -3.25 -4.39
CA SER A 81 -4.64 -2.68 -5.35
C SER A 81 -4.08 -1.43 -6.00
N CYS A 82 -4.53 -1.10 -7.20
CA CYS A 82 -4.15 0.12 -7.90
C CYS A 82 -5.37 0.82 -8.50
N VAL A 83 -5.52 2.13 -8.28
CA VAL A 83 -6.55 2.96 -8.92
C VAL A 83 -5.87 3.87 -9.94
N LEU A 84 -6.33 3.77 -11.20
CA LEU A 84 -5.89 4.63 -12.30
C LEU A 84 -6.89 5.77 -12.47
N LEU A 85 -6.41 7.01 -12.42
CA LEU A 85 -7.20 8.20 -12.68
C LEU A 85 -6.66 8.97 -13.89
N ASP A 86 -7.54 9.66 -14.61
CA ASP A 86 -7.15 10.68 -15.58
C ASP A 86 -6.89 12.03 -14.91
N ASP A 87 -6.49 13.03 -15.72
CA ASP A 87 -6.20 14.38 -15.20
C ASP A 87 -7.42 15.05 -14.58
N ASP A 88 -8.63 14.75 -15.09
CA ASP A 88 -9.90 15.23 -14.54
C ASP A 88 -10.33 14.46 -13.27
N VAL A 89 -9.47 13.56 -12.76
CA VAL A 89 -9.69 12.78 -11.54
C VAL A 89 -10.87 11.80 -11.71
N ASN A 90 -11.16 11.37 -12.94
CA ASN A 90 -12.09 10.29 -13.20
C ASN A 90 -11.37 8.94 -13.14
N VAL A 91 -12.07 7.94 -12.62
CA VAL A 91 -11.54 6.57 -12.54
C VAL A 91 -11.52 5.96 -13.94
N ILE A 92 -10.33 5.58 -14.40
CA ILE A 92 -10.15 4.84 -15.65
C ILE A 92 -10.30 3.34 -15.39
N LYS A 93 -9.61 2.84 -14.37
CA LYS A 93 -9.53 1.41 -14.05
C LYS A 93 -9.16 1.22 -12.57
N THR A 94 -9.56 0.10 -11.99
CA THR A 94 -9.08 -0.37 -10.69
C THR A 94 -8.57 -1.79 -10.81
N ILE A 95 -7.33 -2.02 -10.41
CA ILE A 95 -6.66 -3.33 -10.41
C ILE A 95 -6.64 -3.88 -8.99
N TRP A 96 -7.10 -5.12 -8.81
CA TRP A 96 -7.21 -5.82 -7.52
C TRP A 96 -7.51 -7.30 -7.75
N PHE A 97 -7.56 -8.14 -6.71
CA PHE A 97 -7.80 -9.59 -6.86
C PHE A 97 -9.09 -9.93 -7.67
N GLY A 98 -10.11 -9.06 -7.64
CA GLY A 98 -11.35 -9.24 -8.40
C GLY A 98 -11.33 -8.71 -9.84
N ASP A 99 -10.33 -7.92 -10.21
CA ASP A 99 -10.09 -7.42 -11.59
C ASP A 99 -8.58 -7.31 -11.81
N LEU A 100 -8.02 -8.36 -12.42
CA LEU A 100 -6.56 -8.54 -12.56
C LEU A 100 -5.94 -7.62 -13.63
N GLY A 101 -6.73 -6.82 -14.34
CA GLY A 101 -6.23 -5.94 -15.40
C GLY A 101 -5.96 -6.65 -16.73
N ASP A 102 -5.03 -6.09 -17.50
CA ASP A 102 -4.61 -6.67 -18.78
C ASP A 102 -3.12 -7.00 -18.75
N ASN A 103 -2.75 -8.18 -19.24
CA ASN A 103 -1.37 -8.69 -19.24
C ASN A 103 -0.40 -7.88 -20.15
N HIS A 104 -0.83 -6.71 -20.64
CA HIS A 104 -0.10 -5.87 -21.58
C HIS A 104 0.34 -4.54 -20.97
N THR A 105 -0.44 -3.92 -20.10
CA THR A 105 -0.15 -2.58 -19.55
C THR A 105 0.01 -2.60 -18.05
N ILE A 106 -1.03 -3.00 -17.32
CA ILE A 106 -1.04 -3.14 -15.88
C ILE A 106 -1.84 -4.37 -15.51
N TYR A 107 -1.23 -5.24 -14.69
CA TYR A 107 -1.85 -6.47 -14.26
C TYR A 107 -1.43 -6.87 -12.85
N HIS A 108 -2.32 -7.60 -12.19
CA HIS A 108 -2.13 -8.16 -10.87
C HIS A 108 -1.62 -9.61 -10.99
N LEU A 109 -0.62 -9.96 -10.18
CA LEU A 109 -0.12 -11.31 -9.98
C LEU A 109 0.06 -11.56 -8.50
N GLY A 110 0.05 -12.82 -8.08
CA GLY A 110 -0.14 -13.12 -6.67
C GLY A 110 -1.61 -12.93 -6.32
N ASP A 111 -2.09 -13.86 -5.51
CA ASP A 111 -3.39 -13.84 -4.82
C ASP A 111 -3.22 -14.81 -3.65
N GLY A 112 -2.13 -14.59 -2.91
CA GLY A 112 -1.70 -15.44 -1.84
C GLY A 112 -2.60 -15.22 -0.64
N LEU A 113 -3.59 -16.10 -0.46
CA LEU A 113 -4.49 -16.11 0.71
C LEU A 113 -3.77 -16.24 2.08
N ALA A 114 -2.44 -16.37 2.07
CA ALA A 114 -1.57 -16.42 3.23
C ALA A 114 -0.12 -16.04 2.85
N GLY A 115 0.65 -15.64 3.86
CA GLY A 115 2.09 -15.43 3.75
C GLY A 115 2.90 -16.70 3.51
N ALA A 116 4.20 -16.55 3.25
CA ALA A 116 5.14 -17.63 3.03
C ALA A 116 5.30 -18.54 4.26
N LYS A 117 5.21 -19.85 4.06
CA LYS A 117 5.28 -20.88 5.13
C LYS A 117 6.68 -21.43 5.37
N ASN A 118 7.52 -21.42 4.34
CA ASN A 118 8.87 -21.97 4.36
C ASN A 118 9.85 -21.00 3.69
N PHE A 119 11.14 -21.34 3.69
CA PHE A 119 12.18 -20.48 3.14
C PHE A 119 12.07 -20.27 1.62
N GLU A 120 11.66 -21.29 0.87
CA GLU A 120 11.52 -21.21 -0.58
C GLU A 120 10.40 -20.24 -0.96
N GLU A 121 9.26 -20.30 -0.28
CA GLU A 121 8.13 -19.38 -0.48
C GLU A 121 8.47 -17.93 -0.09
N GLN A 122 9.46 -17.70 0.79
CA GLN A 122 9.91 -16.35 1.15
C GLN A 122 10.66 -15.64 0.03
N LEU A 123 11.15 -16.40 -0.95
CA LEU A 123 11.82 -15.86 -2.13
C LEU A 123 10.82 -15.36 -3.18
N ILE A 124 9.55 -15.70 -3.01
CA ILE A 124 8.45 -15.31 -3.90
C ILE A 124 7.69 -14.15 -3.24
N ASN A 125 7.31 -13.14 -4.01
CA ASN A 125 6.39 -12.12 -3.50
C ASN A 125 4.97 -12.69 -3.50
N GLN A 126 4.22 -12.48 -2.43
CA GLN A 126 2.88 -13.02 -2.29
C GLN A 126 1.87 -12.26 -3.15
N GLU A 127 2.08 -10.94 -3.28
CA GLU A 127 1.27 -10.03 -4.07
C GLU A 127 2.15 -9.14 -4.94
N GLU A 128 1.73 -8.91 -6.19
CA GLU A 128 2.43 -8.06 -7.16
C GLU A 128 1.45 -7.32 -8.08
N ILE A 129 1.73 -6.05 -8.36
CA ILE A 129 1.15 -5.32 -9.49
C ILE A 129 2.28 -4.91 -10.42
N HIS A 130 2.20 -5.39 -11.65
CA HIS A 130 3.16 -5.13 -12.72
C HIS A 130 2.62 -4.03 -13.63
N ILE A 131 3.49 -3.11 -14.02
CA ILE A 131 3.18 -2.00 -14.91
C ILE A 131 4.23 -1.95 -16.01
N ARG A 132 3.83 -2.01 -17.27
CA ARG A 132 4.71 -1.79 -18.43
C ARG A 132 4.55 -0.34 -18.88
N LEU A 133 5.46 0.53 -18.45
CA LEU A 133 5.28 1.99 -18.56
C LEU A 133 5.08 2.48 -19.99
N PRO A 134 5.87 2.06 -21.00
CA PRO A 134 5.66 2.51 -22.38
C PRO A 134 4.30 2.09 -22.94
N LEU A 135 3.89 0.83 -22.67
CA LEU A 135 2.61 0.30 -23.15
C LEU A 135 1.42 0.93 -22.43
N LEU A 136 1.57 1.28 -21.14
CA LEU A 136 0.57 2.05 -20.40
C LEU A 136 0.36 3.42 -21.05
N LEU A 137 1.44 4.15 -21.34
CA LEU A 137 1.39 5.47 -21.98
C LEU A 137 0.82 5.39 -23.40
N GLU A 138 1.14 4.34 -24.16
CA GLU A 138 0.63 4.13 -25.52
C GLU A 138 -0.88 3.79 -25.52
N LYS A 139 -1.31 2.82 -24.71
CA LYS A 139 -2.67 2.29 -24.76
C LYS A 139 -3.66 3.01 -23.86
N ILE A 140 -3.18 3.64 -22.80
CA ILE A 140 -4.00 4.41 -21.85
C ILE A 140 -3.38 5.81 -21.68
N PRO A 141 -3.27 6.62 -22.75
CA PRO A 141 -2.53 7.89 -22.73
C PRO A 141 -3.08 8.91 -21.74
N LYS A 142 -4.37 8.79 -21.39
CA LYS A 142 -5.05 9.62 -20.38
C LYS A 142 -4.75 9.23 -18.93
N ALA A 143 -4.06 8.12 -18.66
CA ALA A 143 -3.69 7.73 -17.30
C ALA A 143 -2.65 8.72 -16.74
N THR A 144 -3.07 9.49 -15.75
CA THR A 144 -2.25 10.55 -15.14
C THR A 144 -1.82 10.17 -13.73
N TYR A 145 -2.69 9.53 -12.96
CA TYR A 145 -2.39 9.15 -11.58
C TYR A 145 -2.59 7.65 -11.38
N LEU A 146 -1.60 6.99 -10.78
CA LEU A 146 -1.69 5.59 -10.35
C LEU A 146 -1.47 5.54 -8.84
N LEU A 147 -2.50 5.14 -8.10
CA LEU A 147 -2.48 5.11 -6.64
C LEU A 147 -2.50 3.66 -6.17
N PHE A 148 -1.45 3.24 -5.48
CA PHE A 148 -1.25 1.89 -4.98
C PHE A 148 -1.61 1.79 -3.51
N PHE A 149 -2.42 0.80 -3.20
CA PHE A 149 -2.88 0.52 -1.87
C PHE A 149 -2.40 -0.85 -1.43
N ILE A 150 -2.09 -0.97 -0.14
CA ILE A 150 -2.00 -2.24 0.55
C ILE A 150 -3.14 -2.32 1.55
N SER A 151 -3.77 -3.47 1.67
CA SER A 151 -4.85 -3.70 2.63
C SER A 151 -4.82 -5.10 3.21
N SER A 152 -5.46 -5.30 4.36
CA SER A 152 -5.81 -6.63 4.85
C SER A 152 -7.26 -6.95 4.50
N PHE A 153 -7.48 -8.09 3.84
CA PHE A 153 -8.82 -8.55 3.45
C PHE A 153 -9.79 -8.65 4.63
N TYR A 154 -9.29 -9.08 5.81
CA TYR A 154 -10.08 -9.21 7.04
C TYR A 154 -10.01 -7.99 7.96
N HIS A 155 -9.53 -6.85 7.46
CA HIS A 155 -9.41 -5.59 8.20
C HIS A 155 -8.50 -5.67 9.44
N HIS A 156 -7.57 -6.61 9.48
CA HIS A 156 -6.58 -6.67 10.54
C HIS A 156 -5.46 -5.64 10.31
N PRO A 157 -4.81 -5.14 11.38
CA PRO A 157 -3.69 -4.22 11.21
C PRO A 157 -2.52 -4.83 10.42
N LEU A 158 -2.04 -4.10 9.42
CA LEU A 158 -0.99 -4.53 8.49
C LEU A 158 0.32 -4.89 9.21
N TYR A 159 0.65 -4.19 10.29
CA TYR A 159 1.88 -4.40 11.06
C TYR A 159 1.97 -5.81 11.68
N GLN A 160 0.85 -6.55 11.77
CA GLN A 160 0.84 -7.92 12.29
C GLN A 160 1.52 -8.93 11.35
N ALA A 161 1.70 -8.58 10.07
CA ALA A 161 2.44 -9.39 9.12
C ALA A 161 3.90 -9.56 9.57
N LYS A 162 4.33 -10.81 9.76
CA LYS A 162 5.70 -11.11 10.19
C LYS A 162 6.65 -10.95 9.01
N LYS A 163 7.79 -10.27 9.24
CA LYS A 163 8.84 -10.04 8.22
C LYS A 163 8.27 -9.49 6.90
N GLY A 164 7.25 -8.65 7.02
CA GLY A 164 6.56 -8.05 5.87
C GLY A 164 7.39 -6.96 5.23
N LEU A 165 7.46 -6.96 3.90
CA LEU A 165 8.18 -5.97 3.10
C LEU A 165 7.35 -5.56 1.89
N ILE A 166 7.16 -4.25 1.73
CA ILE A 166 6.63 -3.64 0.52
C ILE A 166 7.82 -3.16 -0.32
N LYS A 167 7.80 -3.43 -1.62
CA LYS A 167 8.83 -2.98 -2.55
C LYS A 167 8.19 -2.32 -3.77
N LEU A 168 8.88 -1.31 -4.31
CA LEU A 168 8.73 -0.89 -5.68
C LEU A 168 10.08 -1.10 -6.37
N MET A 169 10.06 -1.88 -7.44
CA MET A 169 11.26 -2.25 -8.19
C MET A 169 10.99 -2.23 -9.69
N ASP A 170 12.03 -2.28 -10.49
CA ASP A 170 11.92 -2.48 -11.92
C ASP A 170 12.14 -3.94 -12.34
N ASN A 171 11.91 -4.23 -13.62
CA ASN A 171 12.09 -5.57 -14.19
C ASN A 171 13.56 -5.99 -14.36
N GLU A 172 14.53 -5.12 -14.04
CA GLU A 172 15.96 -5.43 -14.03
C GLU A 172 16.45 -5.76 -12.60
N GLY A 173 15.54 -5.76 -11.62
CA GLY A 173 15.85 -6.04 -10.22
C GLY A 173 16.28 -4.81 -9.42
N ASN A 174 16.29 -3.61 -10.00
CA ASN A 174 16.63 -2.40 -9.28
C ASN A 174 15.47 -2.00 -8.36
N SER A 175 15.77 -1.75 -7.09
CA SER A 175 14.75 -1.36 -6.11
C SER A 175 14.70 0.16 -5.99
N LEU A 176 13.57 0.74 -6.38
CA LEU A 176 13.32 2.18 -6.29
C LEU A 176 12.88 2.57 -4.87
N HIS A 177 12.15 1.69 -4.18
CA HIS A 177 11.74 1.91 -2.81
C HIS A 177 11.52 0.58 -2.04
N LYS A 178 11.72 0.60 -0.73
CA LYS A 178 11.45 -0.51 0.20
C LYS A 178 10.90 0.02 1.52
N LEU A 179 9.88 -0.64 2.06
CA LEU A 179 9.27 -0.29 3.35
C LEU A 179 8.89 -1.55 4.12
N SER A 180 9.33 -1.65 5.38
CA SER A 180 8.93 -2.77 6.24
C SER A 180 7.50 -2.58 6.73
N LEU A 181 6.66 -3.61 6.68
CA LEU A 181 5.30 -3.57 7.23
C LEU A 181 5.29 -3.27 8.74
N SER A 182 6.37 -3.61 9.45
CA SER A 182 6.53 -3.30 10.87
C SER A 182 6.72 -1.81 11.18
N GLN A 183 7.01 -0.98 10.16
CA GLN A 183 7.17 0.47 10.30
C GLN A 183 5.85 1.22 10.04
N LEU A 184 4.81 0.52 9.58
CA LEU A 184 3.51 1.10 9.32
C LEU A 184 2.76 1.42 10.62
N SER A 185 1.75 2.30 10.51
CA SER A 185 0.85 2.62 11.62
C SER A 185 0.24 1.35 12.21
N LYS A 186 0.21 1.27 13.55
CA LYS A 186 -0.31 0.12 14.29
C LYS A 186 -1.82 -0.09 14.12
N GLU A 187 -2.53 0.91 13.61
CA GLU A 187 -3.98 0.87 13.45
C GLU A 187 -4.40 0.70 11.99
N ALA A 188 -3.46 0.81 11.04
CA ALA A 188 -3.76 0.76 9.63
C ALA A 188 -4.09 -0.66 9.17
N SER A 189 -5.31 -0.87 8.70
CA SER A 189 -5.70 -2.05 7.93
C SER A 189 -5.67 -1.83 6.42
N ALA A 190 -5.56 -0.56 5.98
CA ALA A 190 -5.36 -0.19 4.58
C ALA A 190 -4.59 1.15 4.48
N LEU A 191 -3.67 1.26 3.52
CA LEU A 191 -2.83 2.44 3.28
C LEU A 191 -2.67 2.74 1.80
N LEU A 192 -2.64 4.03 1.43
CA LEU A 192 -2.02 4.49 0.19
C LEU A 192 -0.49 4.48 0.38
N ILE A 193 0.19 3.61 -0.35
CA ILE A 193 1.64 3.36 -0.20
C ILE A 193 2.46 4.01 -1.30
N TYR A 194 1.95 4.06 -2.53
CA TYR A 194 2.61 4.73 -3.65
C TYR A 194 1.62 5.55 -4.45
N GLN A 195 2.09 6.69 -4.95
CA GLN A 195 1.42 7.44 -6.00
C GLN A 195 2.43 7.72 -7.11
N LEU A 196 2.11 7.29 -8.33
CA LEU A 196 2.80 7.73 -9.53
C LEU A 196 1.97 8.82 -10.19
N THR A 197 2.57 9.98 -10.40
CA THR A 197 1.97 11.09 -11.13
C THR A 197 2.72 11.26 -12.44
N LYS A 198 2.02 11.15 -13.57
CA LYS A 198 2.58 11.43 -14.88
C LYS A 198 2.91 12.92 -14.99
N ILE A 199 4.15 13.22 -15.36
CA ILE A 199 4.64 14.56 -15.70
C ILE A 199 5.31 14.42 -17.05
N ASP A 200 4.72 15.05 -18.07
CA ASP A 200 5.07 14.85 -19.47
C ASP A 200 5.05 13.35 -19.84
N ASP A 201 6.19 12.78 -20.23
CA ASP A 201 6.34 11.35 -20.58
C ASP A 201 7.04 10.53 -19.47
N GLU A 202 7.19 11.10 -18.28
CA GLU A 202 7.78 10.42 -17.11
C GLU A 202 6.77 10.33 -15.95
N PHE A 203 7.09 9.52 -14.95
CA PHE A 203 6.35 9.46 -13.70
C PHE A 203 7.18 9.98 -12.53
N LEU A 204 6.52 10.77 -11.68
CA LEU A 204 6.98 11.17 -10.36
C LEU A 204 6.43 10.19 -9.33
N LEU A 205 7.31 9.58 -8.52
CA LEU A 205 6.93 8.72 -7.40
C LEU A 205 6.82 9.52 -6.10
N SER A 206 5.68 9.36 -5.42
CA SER A 206 5.46 9.78 -4.03
C SER A 206 5.15 8.58 -3.15
N VAL A 207 5.59 8.62 -1.87
CA VAL A 207 5.37 7.55 -0.88
C VAL A 207 4.60 8.12 0.33
N PRO A 208 3.28 8.34 0.18
CA PRO A 208 2.53 9.17 1.13
C PRO A 208 2.22 8.48 2.46
N ASN A 209 2.10 7.15 2.50
CA ASN A 209 1.79 6.35 3.70
C ASN A 209 0.52 6.82 4.44
N ILE A 210 -0.55 7.15 3.70
CA ILE A 210 -1.78 7.69 4.28
C ILE A 210 -2.78 6.58 4.56
N MET A 211 -3.38 6.59 5.75
CA MET A 211 -4.42 5.64 6.15
C MET A 211 -5.73 5.83 5.38
N LEU A 212 -6.26 4.70 4.92
CA LEU A 212 -7.62 4.60 4.41
C LEU A 212 -8.53 4.11 5.53
N ASN A 213 -9.28 5.02 6.15
CA ASN A 213 -10.30 4.65 7.11
C ASN A 213 -11.54 4.13 6.37
N SER A 214 -11.80 2.83 6.48
CA SER A 214 -12.90 2.21 5.73
C SER A 214 -13.61 1.16 6.58
N ASN A 215 -14.93 1.29 6.73
CA ASN A 215 -15.80 0.34 7.44
C ASN A 215 -16.51 -0.57 6.44
N ASN A 216 -15.75 -1.21 5.56
CA ASN A 216 -16.31 -2.00 4.48
C ASN A 216 -16.78 -3.36 4.97
N GLN A 217 -17.92 -3.81 4.45
CA GLN A 217 -18.48 -5.13 4.76
C GLN A 217 -18.26 -6.14 3.64
N ASN A 218 -17.90 -5.66 2.44
CA ASN A 218 -17.61 -6.51 1.28
C ASN A 218 -16.66 -5.80 0.31
N SER A 219 -16.16 -6.58 -0.66
CA SER A 219 -15.23 -6.14 -1.69
C SER A 219 -15.75 -4.96 -2.51
N LYS A 220 -17.02 -4.94 -2.91
CA LYS A 220 -17.59 -3.84 -3.70
C LYS A 220 -17.56 -2.51 -2.95
N GLN A 221 -17.90 -2.50 -1.66
CA GLN A 221 -17.79 -1.31 -0.82
C GLN A 221 -16.33 -0.90 -0.62
N PHE A 222 -15.42 -1.88 -0.49
CA PHE A 222 -14.00 -1.64 -0.37
C PHE A 222 -13.41 -0.95 -1.61
N ILE A 223 -13.71 -1.47 -2.81
CA ILE A 223 -13.29 -0.85 -4.07
C ILE A 223 -13.88 0.55 -4.22
N LYS A 224 -15.16 0.75 -3.87
CA LYS A 224 -15.74 2.09 -3.86
C LYS A 224 -14.94 3.03 -2.93
N SER A 225 -14.62 2.58 -1.72
CA SER A 225 -13.82 3.35 -0.77
C SER A 225 -12.43 3.71 -1.30
N LEU A 226 -11.75 2.78 -1.99
CA LEU A 226 -10.48 3.05 -2.65
C LEU A 226 -10.62 4.12 -3.72
N THR A 227 -11.62 3.99 -4.60
CA THR A 227 -11.83 4.95 -5.68
C THR A 227 -12.21 6.34 -5.17
N ASP A 228 -13.10 6.44 -4.18
CA ASP A 228 -13.49 7.71 -3.57
C ASP A 228 -12.28 8.37 -2.87
N PHE A 229 -11.49 7.59 -2.12
CA PHE A 229 -10.28 8.09 -1.48
C PHE A 229 -9.27 8.60 -2.51
N ALA A 230 -9.00 7.81 -3.56
CA ALA A 230 -8.04 8.18 -4.59
C ALA A 230 -8.43 9.51 -5.26
N LYS A 231 -9.72 9.65 -5.62
CA LYS A 231 -10.24 10.89 -6.21
C LYS A 231 -10.08 12.08 -5.27
N ASN A 232 -10.52 11.92 -4.02
CA ASN A 232 -10.45 13.00 -3.04
C ASN A 232 -9.01 13.42 -2.71
N HIS A 233 -8.10 12.44 -2.63
CA HIS A 233 -6.68 12.67 -2.38
C HIS A 233 -6.06 13.51 -3.51
N VAL A 234 -6.21 13.08 -4.76
CA VAL A 234 -5.66 13.80 -5.92
C VAL A 234 -6.31 15.17 -6.09
N ALA A 235 -7.64 15.29 -5.93
CA ALA A 235 -8.32 16.59 -6.02
C ALA A 235 -7.81 17.58 -4.96
N LEU A 236 -7.56 17.11 -3.74
CA LEU A 236 -6.99 17.94 -2.68
C LEU A 236 -5.56 18.39 -3.03
N GLU A 237 -4.72 17.50 -3.54
CA GLU A 237 -3.36 17.87 -4.00
C GLU A 237 -3.38 18.91 -5.11
N LYS A 238 -4.23 18.73 -6.13
CA LYS A 238 -4.40 19.72 -7.21
C LYS A 238 -4.83 21.08 -6.66
N SER A 239 -5.77 21.13 -5.71
CA SER A 239 -6.21 22.39 -5.11
C SER A 239 -5.10 23.09 -4.32
N LYS A 240 -4.28 22.35 -3.55
CA LYS A 240 -3.15 22.91 -2.79
C LYS A 240 -2.09 23.52 -3.70
N ASN A 241 -1.75 22.83 -4.79
CA ASN A 241 -0.77 23.29 -5.76
C ASN A 241 -1.26 24.53 -6.52
N HIS A 242 -2.56 24.62 -6.81
CA HIS A 242 -3.14 25.82 -7.41
C HIS A 242 -3.03 27.04 -6.47
N ILE A 243 -3.32 26.85 -5.18
CA ILE A 243 -3.21 27.91 -4.17
C ILE A 243 -1.76 28.35 -3.96
N SER A 244 -0.80 27.43 -3.93
CA SER A 244 0.63 27.80 -3.79
C SER A 244 1.13 28.61 -4.99
N ASN A 245 0.70 28.27 -6.20
CA ASN A 245 1.08 28.99 -7.42
C ASN A 245 0.48 30.41 -7.48
N LEU A 246 -0.75 30.60 -6.98
CA LEU A 246 -1.35 31.94 -6.86
C LEU A 246 -0.64 32.83 -5.83
N LYS A 247 -0.10 32.24 -4.76
CA LYS A 247 0.66 32.99 -3.74
C LYS A 247 2.05 33.40 -4.23
N SER A 248 2.72 32.55 -5.01
CA SER A 248 4.03 32.87 -5.59
C SER A 248 3.93 33.91 -6.70
N SER A 249 2.86 33.92 -7.51
CA SER A 249 2.65 34.92 -8.55
C SER A 249 2.29 36.31 -8.02
N ASN A 250 1.65 36.40 -6.84
CA ASN A 250 1.28 37.67 -6.20
C ASN A 250 2.42 38.27 -5.33
N SER A 251 3.56 37.60 -5.24
CA SER A 251 4.74 38.04 -4.48
C SER A 251 5.90 38.49 -5.39
N GLN A 252 5.66 38.58 -6.71
CA GLN A 252 6.54 39.16 -7.72
C GLN A 252 5.97 40.50 -8.19
#